data_AF-A0A2S3XU43-F1
#
_entry.id   AF-A0A2S3XU43-F1
#
_cell.length_a   1.000
_cell.length_b   1.000
_cell.length_c   1.000
_cell.angle_alpha   90.00
_cell.angle_beta   90.00
_cell.angle_gamma   90.00
#
_symmetry.space_group_name_H-M   'P 1'
#
loop_
_entity.id
_entity.type
_entity.pdbx_description
1 polymer ?
#
loop_
_entity_poly.entity_id
_entity_poly.type
_entity_poly.pdbx_seq_one_letter_code
_entity_poly.pdbx_strand_id
1 'polypeptide(L)'
;MGRAAGEGPAGEGAAVAARWRTDPQQAAALAQELAADGEFTAGEILDQAVDAAVLEALLTLRRAGTVSVSDPGAAAGLCLHAVPHLALAAALAGADAD
;
A
#
# COMPACT_ATOMS: atom_id res chain seq x y z
N MET A 1 25.09 10.67 -8.99
CA MET A 1 24.12 11.49 -8.25
C MET A 1 23.37 10.53 -7.34
N GLY A 2 23.51 10.70 -6.02
CA GLY A 2 23.32 9.63 -5.04
C GLY A 2 21.86 9.23 -4.83
N ARG A 3 21.60 7.93 -5.06
CA ARG A 3 20.38 7.20 -4.74
C ARG A 3 20.27 7.05 -3.21
N ALA A 4 19.21 7.60 -2.62
CA ALA A 4 19.02 7.69 -1.16
C ALA A 4 18.31 6.43 -0.64
N ALA A 5 18.80 5.91 0.50
CA ALA A 5 18.31 4.71 1.16
C ALA A 5 16.76 4.65 1.24
N GLY A 6 16.17 3.77 0.43
CA GLY A 6 14.73 3.61 0.23
C GLY A 6 14.37 2.88 -1.08
N GLU A 7 15.29 2.82 -2.03
CA GLU A 7 15.10 2.29 -3.39
C GLU A 7 15.34 0.77 -3.46
N GLY A 8 14.40 0.01 -2.89
CA GLY A 8 14.16 -1.37 -3.31
C GLY A 8 12.73 -1.49 -3.86
N PRO A 9 12.34 -2.63 -4.43
CA PRO A 9 10.99 -2.89 -4.92
C PRO A 9 9.89 -2.46 -3.94
N ALA A 10 10.08 -2.69 -2.63
CA ALA A 10 9.13 -2.26 -1.60
C ALA A 10 8.91 -0.73 -1.54
N GLY A 11 9.86 0.09 -1.98
CA GLY A 11 9.77 1.55 -2.02
C GLY A 11 8.95 2.07 -3.19
N GLU A 12 9.03 1.42 -4.35
CA GLU A 12 8.31 1.79 -5.57
C GLU A 12 6.81 1.55 -5.42
N GLY A 13 6.43 0.34 -5.00
CA GLY A 13 5.03 0.02 -4.68
C GLY A 13 4.44 0.90 -3.56
N ALA A 14 5.23 1.21 -2.52
CA ALA A 14 4.78 2.10 -1.45
C ALA A 14 4.51 3.54 -1.95
N ALA A 15 5.33 4.04 -2.87
CA ALA A 15 5.13 5.36 -3.48
C ALA A 15 3.84 5.39 -4.33
N VAL A 16 3.59 4.35 -5.12
CA VAL A 16 2.34 4.19 -5.89
C VAL A 16 1.13 4.09 -4.96
N ALA A 17 1.19 3.25 -3.91
CA ALA A 17 0.10 3.10 -2.94
C ALA A 17 -0.22 4.42 -2.21
N ALA A 18 0.80 5.21 -1.86
CA ALA A 18 0.61 6.51 -1.25
C ALA A 18 -0.10 7.50 -2.20
N ARG A 19 0.33 7.53 -3.47
CA ARG A 19 -0.28 8.39 -4.49
C ARG A 19 -1.71 7.97 -4.83
N TRP A 20 -1.99 6.68 -4.86
CA TRP A 20 -3.29 6.13 -5.24
C TRP A 20 -4.42 6.58 -4.31
N ARG A 21 -4.13 6.80 -3.02
CA ARG A 21 -5.12 7.33 -2.06
C ARG A 21 -5.66 8.71 -2.44
N THR A 22 -4.84 9.51 -3.13
CA THR A 22 -5.19 10.89 -3.49
C THR A 22 -5.55 11.05 -4.95
N ASP A 23 -4.87 10.31 -5.84
CA ASP A 23 -5.02 10.41 -7.28
C ASP A 23 -4.65 9.07 -7.94
N PRO A 24 -5.64 8.18 -8.19
CA PRO A 24 -5.44 6.89 -8.84
C PRO A 24 -4.87 6.99 -10.26
N GLN A 25 -5.27 8.02 -11.04
CA GLN A 25 -4.78 8.19 -12.41
C GLN A 25 -3.29 8.53 -12.40
N GLN A 26 -2.89 9.45 -11.54
CA GLN A 26 -1.49 9.82 -11.38
C GLN A 26 -0.65 8.69 -10.76
N ALA A 27 -1.24 7.84 -9.92
CA ALA A 27 -0.57 6.66 -9.39
C ALA A 27 -0.32 5.60 -10.46
N ALA A 28 -1.30 5.35 -11.34
CA ALA A 28 -1.12 4.46 -12.49
C ALA A 28 -0.05 4.99 -13.46
N ALA A 29 -0.05 6.30 -13.74
CA ALA A 29 1.00 6.93 -14.55
C ALA A 29 2.39 6.76 -13.90
N LEU A 30 2.49 6.94 -12.57
CA LEU A 30 3.73 6.72 -11.84
C LEU A 30 4.22 5.26 -11.94
N ALA A 31 3.33 4.27 -11.86
CA ALA A 31 3.70 2.87 -12.04
C ALA A 31 4.27 2.60 -13.45
N GLN A 32 3.70 3.23 -14.48
CA GLN A 32 4.21 3.13 -15.85
C GLN A 32 5.55 3.85 -16.03
N GLU A 33 5.74 5.00 -15.38
CA GLU A 33 7.02 5.72 -15.38
C GLU A 33 8.13 4.91 -14.72
N LEU A 34 7.86 4.33 -13.55
CA LEU A 34 8.81 3.47 -12.83
C LEU A 34 9.13 2.20 -13.62
N ALA A 35 8.13 1.61 -14.29
CA ALA A 35 8.35 0.44 -15.14
C ALA A 35 9.24 0.72 -16.37
N ALA A 36 9.33 1.98 -16.81
CA ALA A 36 10.17 2.36 -17.94
C ALA A 36 11.67 2.19 -17.66
N ASP A 37 12.09 2.16 -16.39
CA ASP A 37 13.47 1.85 -15.99
C ASP A 37 13.82 0.35 -16.18
N GLY A 38 12.81 -0.51 -16.41
CA GLY A 38 12.96 -1.89 -16.85
C GLY A 38 13.34 -2.90 -15.76
N GLU A 39 13.43 -2.47 -14.49
CA GLU A 39 13.70 -3.36 -13.36
C GLU A 39 12.45 -4.16 -12.96
N PHE A 40 11.28 -3.53 -13.01
CA PHE A 40 9.98 -4.13 -12.75
C PHE A 40 8.97 -3.74 -13.82
N THR A 41 8.00 -4.61 -14.07
CA THR A 41 6.82 -4.28 -14.86
C THR A 41 5.85 -3.41 -14.05
N ALA A 42 4.97 -2.69 -14.74
CA ALA A 42 3.93 -1.90 -14.06
C ALA A 42 3.03 -2.77 -13.17
N GLY A 43 2.74 -4.01 -13.58
CA GLY A 43 1.99 -4.98 -12.77
C GLY A 43 2.74 -5.41 -11.51
N GLU A 44 4.03 -5.73 -11.61
CA GLU A 44 4.85 -6.06 -10.43
C GLU A 44 4.94 -4.88 -9.43
N ILE A 45 4.95 -3.63 -9.93
CA ILE A 45 4.90 -2.44 -9.08
C ILE A 45 3.53 -2.28 -8.41
N LEU A 46 2.44 -2.59 -9.12
CA LEU A 46 1.08 -2.59 -8.56
C LEU A 46 0.92 -3.69 -7.50
N ASP A 47 1.44 -4.89 -7.73
CA ASP A 47 1.47 -5.98 -6.75
C ASP A 47 2.20 -5.56 -5.47
N GLN A 48 3.35 -4.90 -5.59
CA GLN A 48 4.06 -4.36 -4.44
C GLN A 48 3.26 -3.28 -3.71
N ALA A 49 2.49 -2.47 -4.44
CA ALA A 49 1.59 -1.48 -3.86
C ALA A 49 0.44 -2.15 -3.09
N VAL A 50 -0.11 -3.25 -3.62
CA VAL A 50 -1.10 -4.09 -2.92
C VAL A 50 -0.49 -4.64 -1.63
N ASP A 51 0.68 -5.26 -1.70
CA ASP A 51 1.39 -5.83 -0.56
C ASP A 51 1.65 -4.79 0.53
N ALA A 52 2.08 -3.59 0.15
CA ALA A 52 2.29 -2.48 1.08
C ALA A 52 0.99 -2.06 1.78
N ALA A 53 -0.11 -1.95 1.04
CA ALA A 53 -1.42 -1.61 1.60
C ALA A 53 -1.95 -2.70 2.55
N VAL A 54 -1.78 -3.98 2.18
CA VAL A 54 -2.14 -5.12 3.04
C VAL A 54 -1.29 -5.15 4.30
N LEU A 55 0.02 -4.93 4.18
CA LEU A 55 0.93 -4.91 5.32
C LEU A 55 0.51 -3.86 6.35
N GLU A 56 0.24 -2.63 5.93
CA GLU A 56 -0.25 -1.56 6.83
C GLU A 56 -1.56 -1.92 7.53
N ALA A 57 -2.50 -2.55 6.82
CA ALA A 57 -3.74 -3.04 7.41
C ALA A 57 -3.47 -4.10 8.49
N LEU A 58 -2.61 -5.08 8.19
CA LEU A 58 -2.28 -6.17 9.10
C LEU A 58 -1.51 -5.67 10.33
N LEU A 59 -0.61 -4.70 10.18
CA LEU A 59 0.09 -4.06 11.30
C LEU A 59 -0.90 -3.36 12.23
N THR A 60 -1.88 -2.65 11.66
CA THR A 60 -2.94 -1.96 12.41
C THR A 60 -3.85 -2.93 13.14
N LEU A 61 -4.30 -4.00 12.48
CA LEU A 61 -5.12 -5.05 13.09
C LEU A 61 -4.37 -5.82 14.17
N ARG A 62 -3.08 -6.10 13.96
CA ARG A 62 -2.24 -6.73 14.99
C ARG A 62 -2.17 -5.86 16.24
N ARG A 63 -2.01 -4.54 16.07
CA ARG A 63 -2.06 -3.59 17.19
C ARG A 63 -3.42 -3.59 17.89
N ALA A 64 -4.53 -3.64 17.14
CA ALA A 64 -5.87 -3.75 17.68
C ALA A 64 -6.02 -5.01 18.56
N GLY A 65 -5.53 -6.16 18.08
CA GLY A 65 -5.50 -7.41 18.84
C GLY A 65 -4.75 -7.26 20.17
N THR A 66 -3.58 -6.62 20.16
CA THR A 66 -2.78 -6.38 21.38
C THR A 66 -3.53 -5.54 22.43
N VAL A 67 -4.29 -4.51 22.02
CA VAL A 67 -5.01 -3.62 22.96
C VAL A 67 -6.41 -4.09 23.33
N SER A 68 -6.98 -5.05 22.60
CA SER A 68 -8.37 -5.49 22.76
C SER A 68 -8.75 -5.98 24.15
N VAL A 69 -7.80 -6.56 24.89
CA VAL A 69 -8.04 -7.10 26.24
C VAL A 69 -8.18 -5.98 27.28
N SER A 70 -7.48 -4.87 27.11
CA SER A 70 -7.45 -3.75 28.07
C SER A 70 -8.33 -2.58 27.66
N ASP A 71 -8.52 -2.36 26.35
CA ASP A 71 -9.33 -1.27 25.80
C ASP A 71 -10.02 -1.71 24.49
N PRO A 72 -11.21 -2.32 24.60
CA PRO A 72 -12.00 -2.72 23.43
C PRO A 72 -12.40 -1.54 22.52
N GLY A 73 -12.55 -0.33 23.09
CA GLY A 73 -12.90 0.87 22.33
C GLY A 73 -11.77 1.32 21.43
N ALA A 74 -10.55 1.39 21.97
CA ALA A 74 -9.35 1.66 21.18
C ALA A 74 -9.11 0.57 20.13
N ALA A 75 -9.33 -0.71 20.48
CA ALA A 75 -9.23 -1.80 19.53
C ALA A 75 -10.21 -1.65 18.35
N ALA A 76 -11.48 -1.33 18.63
CA ALA A 76 -12.47 -1.07 17.58
C ALA A 76 -12.07 0.11 16.68
N GLY A 77 -11.55 1.20 17.26
CA GLY A 77 -11.03 2.34 16.50
C GLY A 77 -9.87 1.98 15.57
N LEU A 78 -8.97 1.09 16.02
CA LEU A 78 -7.87 0.56 15.20
C LEU A 78 -8.39 -0.35 14.08
N CYS A 79 -9.39 -1.20 14.35
CA CYS A 79 -10.03 -1.99 13.31
C CYS A 79 -10.64 -1.11 12.21
N LEU A 80 -11.30 -0.02 12.59
CA LEU A 80 -11.82 0.97 11.62
C LEU A 80 -10.69 1.68 10.87
N HIS A 81 -9.56 1.98 11.52
CA HIS A 81 -8.38 2.55 10.85
C HIS A 81 -7.75 1.62 9.83
N ALA A 82 -7.89 0.29 9.97
CA ALA A 82 -7.38 -0.66 8.99
C ALA A 82 -8.21 -0.70 7.70
N VAL A 83 -9.49 -0.33 7.75
CA VAL A 83 -10.42 -0.45 6.60
C VAL A 83 -9.95 0.32 5.36
N PRO A 84 -9.52 1.59 5.43
CA PRO A 84 -9.02 2.31 4.25
C PRO A 84 -7.80 1.65 3.60
N HIS A 85 -6.95 0.97 4.38
CA HIS A 85 -5.80 0.24 3.83
C HIS A 85 -6.25 -1.01 3.06
N LEU A 86 -7.23 -1.75 3.57
CA LEU A 86 -7.82 -2.89 2.85
C LEU A 86 -8.58 -2.46 1.60
N ALA A 87 -9.33 -1.36 1.67
CA ALA A 87 -10.03 -0.81 0.51
C ALA A 87 -9.04 -0.36 -0.57
N LEU A 88 -7.92 0.25 -0.19
CA LEU A 88 -6.84 0.60 -1.11
C LEU A 88 -6.24 -0.65 -1.77
N ALA A 89 -5.92 -1.68 -1.01
CA ALA A 89 -5.38 -2.94 -1.54
C ALA A 89 -6.33 -3.56 -2.57
N ALA A 90 -7.63 -3.59 -2.28
CA ALA A 90 -8.63 -4.11 -3.23
C ALA A 90 -8.73 -3.24 -4.50
N ALA A 91 -8.64 -1.92 -4.39
CA ALA A 91 -8.68 -1.02 -5.54
C ALA A 91 -7.44 -1.18 -6.43
N LEU A 92 -6.25 -1.32 -5.83
CA LEU A 92 -5.00 -1.60 -6.55
C LEU A 92 -5.05 -2.94 -7.27
N ALA A 93 -5.45 -4.00 -6.57
CA ALA A 93 -5.55 -5.35 -7.15
C ALA A 93 -6.60 -5.42 -8.28
N GLY A 94 -7.69 -4.65 -8.17
CA GLY A 94 -8.68 -4.56 -9.23
C GLY A 94 -8.16 -3.86 -10.48
N ALA A 95 -7.29 -2.86 -10.33
CA ALA A 95 -6.72 -2.12 -11.45
C ALA A 95 -5.61 -2.87 -12.19
N ASP A 96 -4.99 -3.86 -11.56
CA ASP A 96 -4.03 -4.77 -12.21
C ASP A 96 -4.73 -5.89 -13.03
N ALA A 97 -5.96 -6.23 -12.68
CA ALA A 97 -6.73 -7.28 -13.34
C ALA A 97 -7.43 -6.85 -14.65
N ASP A 98 -7.46 -5.55 -14.95
CA ASP A 98 -8.07 -4.93 -16.14
C ASP A 98 -7.04 -4.68 -17.27
#